data_AF-F2L4S5-F1
#
_entry.id   AF-F2L4S5-F1
#
_cell.length_a   1.000
_cell.length_b   1.000
_cell.length_c   1.000
_cell.angle_alpha   90.00
_cell.angle_beta   90.00
_cell.angle_gamma   90.00
#
_symmetry.space_group_name_H-M   'P 1'
#
loop_
_entity.id
_entity.type
_entity.pdbx_description
1 polymer ?
#
loop_
_entity_poly.entity_id
_entity_poly.type
_entity_poly.pdbx_seq_one_letter_code
_entity_poly.pdbx_strand_id
1 'polypeptide(L)'
;MDGMYVETGPMDLAKAAAHLYLHLRDLERGFTYDHECRRVPMSWSLFEARSKYLAEICRKQGGRECGEIEELVEEVLRHRALPRWAEELATRKIIRIGRLI
;
A
#
# COMPACT_ATOMS: atom_id res chain seq x y z
N MET A 1 -7.57 -0.37 19.59
CA MET A 1 -6.60 -0.70 18.53
C MET A 1 -6.86 0.31 17.46
N ASP A 2 -5.90 1.18 17.17
CA ASP A 2 -6.08 2.14 16.09
C ASP A 2 -5.84 1.42 14.77
N GLY A 3 -6.88 1.32 13.95
CA GLY A 3 -6.82 0.67 12.64
C GLY A 3 -6.49 1.69 11.57
N MET A 4 -5.56 1.35 10.68
CA MET A 4 -5.30 2.12 9.45
C MET A 4 -5.73 1.29 8.25
N TYR A 5 -6.60 1.86 7.41
CA TYR A 5 -7.12 1.20 6.23
C TYR A 5 -7.02 2.14 5.04
N VAL A 6 -6.89 1.59 3.83
CA VAL A 6 -7.04 2.37 2.60
C VAL A 6 -8.54 2.46 2.28
N GLU A 7 -8.99 3.64 1.86
CA GLU A 7 -10.34 3.87 1.33
C GLU A 7 -10.72 2.80 0.29
N THR A 8 -11.96 2.33 0.33
CA THR A 8 -12.47 1.29 -0.58
C THR A 8 -12.70 1.83 -2.00
N GLY A 9 -12.84 0.93 -2.98
CA GLY A 9 -13.16 1.26 -4.37
C GLY A 9 -12.07 0.86 -5.36
N PRO A 10 -12.19 1.28 -6.64
CA PRO A 10 -11.20 0.98 -7.67
C PRO A 10 -9.82 1.54 -7.31
N MET A 11 -8.78 0.80 -7.66
CA MET A 11 -7.39 1.18 -7.51
C MET A 11 -7.09 2.37 -8.44
N ASP A 12 -6.63 3.45 -7.82
CA ASP A 12 -6.10 4.65 -8.47
C ASP A 12 -4.69 4.92 -7.91
N LEU A 13 -3.98 5.90 -8.47
CA LEU A 13 -2.63 6.21 -8.05
C LEU A 13 -2.53 6.57 -6.55
N ALA A 14 -3.53 7.28 -6.01
CA ALA A 14 -3.53 7.70 -4.62
C ALA A 14 -3.75 6.53 -3.65
N LYS A 15 -4.61 5.56 -4.01
CA LYS A 15 -4.80 4.33 -3.23
C LYS A 15 -3.57 3.43 -3.30
N ALA A 16 -2.91 3.34 -4.46
CA ALA A 16 -1.66 2.62 -4.58
C ALA A 16 -0.59 3.23 -3.66
N ALA A 17 -0.45 4.57 -3.66
CA ALA A 17 0.44 5.27 -2.74
C ALA A 17 0.11 4.98 -1.26
N ALA A 18 -1.17 4.96 -0.90
CA ALA A 18 -1.62 4.60 0.46
C ALA A 18 -1.28 3.15 0.84
N HIS A 19 -1.44 2.20 -0.09
CA HIS A 19 -1.03 0.82 0.14
C HIS A 19 0.49 0.70 0.31
N LEU A 20 1.28 1.37 -0.54
CA LEU A 20 2.74 1.38 -0.44
C LEU A 20 3.22 1.97 0.89
N TYR A 21 2.59 3.05 1.35
CA TYR A 21 2.84 3.62 2.67
C TYR A 21 2.64 2.56 3.79
N LEU A 22 1.53 1.83 3.76
CA LEU A 22 1.27 0.77 4.75
C LEU A 22 2.24 -0.41 4.61
N HIS A 23 2.61 -0.80 3.39
CA HIS A 23 3.58 -1.87 3.14
C HIS A 23 4.97 -1.51 3.67
N LEU A 24 5.42 -0.27 3.48
CA LEU A 24 6.69 0.23 4.03
C LEU A 24 6.68 0.21 5.56
N ARG A 25 5.57 0.66 6.16
CA ARG A 25 5.37 0.61 7.62
C ARG A 25 5.40 -0.83 8.16
N ASP A 26 4.76 -1.77 7.47
CA ASP A 26 4.77 -3.18 7.86
C ASP A 26 6.17 -3.81 7.69
N LEU A 27 6.91 -3.40 6.66
CA LEU A 27 8.30 -3.80 6.44
C LEU A 27 9.21 -3.29 7.56
N GLU A 28 9.09 -2.02 7.95
CA GLU A 28 9.81 -1.43 9.09
C GLU A 28 9.48 -2.15 10.40
N ARG A 29 8.20 -2.50 10.60
CA ARG A 29 7.74 -3.27 11.77
C ARG A 29 8.16 -4.75 11.74
N GLY A 30 8.56 -5.26 10.58
CA GLY A 30 8.95 -6.65 10.35
C GLY A 30 7.79 -7.65 10.25
N PHE A 31 6.54 -7.21 10.22
CA PHE A 31 5.39 -8.10 10.10
C PHE A 31 4.15 -7.44 9.51
N THR A 32 3.28 -8.27 8.96
CA THR A 32 1.94 -7.92 8.45
C THR A 32 0.93 -8.97 8.91
N TYR A 33 -0.34 -8.82 8.50
CA TYR A 33 -1.37 -9.84 8.60
C TYR A 33 -1.66 -10.49 7.24
N ASP A 34 -2.06 -11.76 7.27
CA ASP A 34 -2.62 -12.49 6.13
C ASP A 34 -4.16 -12.34 6.06
N HIS A 35 -4.80 -13.05 5.12
CA HIS A 35 -6.25 -13.01 4.93
C HIS A 35 -7.05 -13.60 6.11
N GLU A 36 -6.43 -14.42 6.95
CA GLU A 36 -7.02 -14.97 8.17
C GLU A 36 -6.73 -14.09 9.39
N CYS A 37 -6.22 -12.87 9.17
CA CYS A 37 -5.79 -11.94 10.21
C CYS A 37 -4.69 -12.50 11.13
N ARG A 38 -3.92 -13.47 10.67
CA ARG A 38 -2.78 -14.02 11.40
C ARG A 38 -1.55 -13.17 11.12
N ARG A 39 -0.77 -12.92 12.17
CA ARG A 39 0.51 -12.21 12.04
C ARG A 39 1.51 -13.08 11.26
N VAL A 40 2.05 -12.56 10.17
CA VAL A 40 3.09 -13.19 9.35
C VAL A 40 4.30 -12.27 9.17
N PRO A 41 5.52 -12.79 9.00
CA PRO A 41 6.69 -11.95 8.72
C PRO A 41 6.52 -11.14 7.43
N MET A 42 6.87 -9.85 7.48
CA MET A 42 6.94 -9.01 6.28
C MET A 42 8.37 -9.06 5.74
N SER A 43 8.68 -10.11 4.97
CA SER A 43 9.98 -10.20 4.28
C SER A 43 10.07 -9.19 3.14
N TRP A 44 11.29 -8.93 2.67
CA TRP A 44 11.50 -8.13 1.46
C TRP A 44 10.77 -8.72 0.25
N SER A 45 10.81 -10.05 0.07
CA SER A 45 10.09 -10.72 -1.02
C SER A 45 8.57 -10.57 -0.94
N LEU A 46 8.00 -10.60 0.27
CA LEU A 46 6.56 -10.40 0.46
C LEU A 46 6.17 -8.93 0.21
N PHE A 47 6.98 -7.99 0.70
CA PHE A 47 6.83 -6.57 0.42
C PHE A 47 6.83 -6.29 -1.08
N GLU A 48 7.80 -6.82 -1.81
CA GLU A 48 7.91 -6.68 -3.26
C GLU A 48 6.71 -7.29 -3.99
N ALA A 49 6.33 -8.53 -3.65
CA ALA A 49 5.19 -9.19 -4.28
C ALA A 49 3.88 -8.42 -4.07
N ARG A 50 3.62 -7.94 -2.84
CA ARG A 50 2.42 -7.16 -2.54
C ARG A 50 2.41 -5.80 -3.23
N SER A 51 3.55 -5.11 -3.26
CA SER A 51 3.69 -3.81 -3.94
C SER A 51 3.42 -3.94 -5.44
N LYS A 52 4.03 -4.94 -6.11
CA LYS A 52 3.81 -5.21 -7.54
C LYS A 52 2.37 -5.60 -7.85
N TYR A 53 1.68 -6.26 -6.92
CA TYR A 53 0.29 -6.66 -7.12
C TYR A 53 -0.68 -5.47 -7.21
N LEU A 54 -0.31 -4.26 -6.78
CA LEU A 54 -1.16 -3.07 -6.88
C LEU A 54 -1.46 -2.69 -8.34
N ALA A 55 -0.45 -2.72 -9.21
CA ALA A 55 -0.62 -2.48 -10.65
C ALA A 55 -1.51 -3.57 -11.28
N GLU A 56 -1.38 -4.81 -10.82
CA GLU A 56 -2.22 -5.92 -11.28
C GLU A 56 -3.69 -5.78 -10.84
N ILE A 57 -3.95 -5.29 -9.62
CA ILE A 57 -5.30 -4.95 -9.17
C ILE A 57 -5.90 -3.87 -10.07
N CYS A 58 -5.15 -2.80 -10.37
CA CYS A 58 -5.58 -1.76 -11.29
C CYS A 58 -5.99 -2.34 -12.66
N ARG A 59 -5.14 -3.19 -13.25
CA ARG A 59 -5.42 -3.83 -14.55
C ARG A 59 -6.68 -4.69 -14.51
N LYS A 60 -6.83 -5.53 -13.47
CA LYS A 60 -8.02 -6.38 -13.28
C LYS A 60 -9.31 -5.58 -13.12
N GLN A 61 -9.22 -4.36 -12.62
CA GLN A 61 -10.36 -3.46 -12.44
C GLN A 61 -10.63 -2.57 -13.66
N GLY A 62 -9.82 -2.65 -14.72
CA GLY A 62 -9.93 -1.76 -15.89
C GLY A 62 -9.54 -0.33 -15.59
N GLY A 63 -8.65 -0.12 -14.61
CA GLY A 63 -8.12 1.19 -14.23
C GLY A 63 -7.26 1.81 -15.34
N ARG A 64 -7.11 3.14 -15.29
CA ARG A 64 -6.38 3.90 -16.31
C ARG A 64 -4.94 4.26 -15.92
N GLU A 65 -4.67 4.32 -14.62
CA GLU A 65 -3.37 4.78 -14.06
C GLU A 65 -2.41 3.62 -13.76
N CYS A 66 -2.58 2.47 -14.42
CA CYS A 66 -1.86 1.26 -14.02
C CYS A 66 -0.35 1.35 -14.32
N GLY A 67 0.05 2.13 -15.34
CA GLY A 67 1.45 2.38 -15.66
C GLY A 67 2.10 3.29 -14.62
N GLU A 68 1.43 4.36 -14.22
CA GLU A 68 1.88 5.29 -13.18
C GLU A 68 2.01 4.59 -11.82
N ILE A 69 1.10 3.65 -11.52
CA ILE A 69 1.21 2.79 -10.34
C ILE A 69 2.45 1.90 -10.42
N GLU A 70 2.74 1.31 -11.59
CA GLU A 70 3.90 0.46 -11.78
C GLU A 70 5.22 1.24 -11.61
N GLU A 71 5.31 2.44 -12.18
CA GLU A 71 6.44 3.35 -11.99
C GLU A 71 6.66 3.73 -10.52
N LEU A 72 5.58 4.09 -9.81
CA LEU A 72 5.64 4.40 -8.37
C LEU A 72 6.11 3.19 -7.56
N VAL A 73 5.61 1.99 -7.87
CA VAL A 73 6.04 0.74 -7.22
C VAL A 73 7.54 0.52 -7.43
N GLU A 74 8.03 0.69 -8.66
CA GLU A 74 9.46 0.54 -8.96
C GLU A 74 10.33 1.56 -8.21
N GLU A 75 9.90 2.82 -8.14
CA GLU A 75 10.59 3.86 -7.39
C GLU A 75 10.67 3.49 -5.90
N VAL A 76 9.56 3.06 -5.30
CA VAL A 76 9.52 2.62 -3.89
C VAL A 76 10.42 1.41 -3.65
N LEU A 77 10.43 0.43 -4.55
CA LEU A 77 11.29 -0.76 -4.41
C LEU A 77 12.78 -0.39 -4.50
N ARG A 78 13.12 0.54 -5.40
CA ARG A 78 14.50 1.01 -5.60
C ARG A 78 15.01 1.80 -4.38
N HIS A 79 14.20 2.70 -3.85
CA HIS A 79 14.61 3.63 -2.80
C HIS A 79 14.24 3.19 -1.39
N ARG A 80 13.37 2.18 -1.24
CA ARG A 80 12.79 1.72 0.03
C ARG A 80 12.11 2.85 0.81
N ALA A 81 11.55 3.81 0.08
CA ALA A 81 10.90 4.98 0.61
C ALA A 81 9.81 5.44 -0.37
N LEU A 82 8.76 6.06 0.16
CA LEU A 82 7.72 6.66 -0.66
C LEU A 82 8.17 8.08 -1.06
N PRO A 83 8.09 8.49 -2.33
CA PRO A 83 8.40 9.87 -2.69
C PRO A 83 7.39 10.82 -2.05
N ARG A 84 7.83 12.02 -1.70
CA ARG A 84 7.04 12.99 -0.92
C ARG A 84 5.66 13.28 -1.52
N TRP A 85 5.58 13.43 -2.85
CA TRP A 85 4.31 13.69 -3.52
C TRP A 85 3.32 12.52 -3.35
N ALA A 86 3.81 11.28 -3.31
CA ALA A 86 3.00 10.09 -3.11
C ALA A 86 2.59 9.94 -1.64
N GLU A 87 3.41 10.35 -0.67
CA GLU A 87 2.99 10.48 0.74
C GLU A 87 1.80 11.43 0.89
N GLU A 88 1.83 12.57 0.21
CA GLU A 88 0.75 13.56 0.23
C GLU A 88 -0.55 12.99 -0.38
N LEU A 89 -0.46 12.11 -1.39
CA LEU A 89 -1.62 11.38 -1.91
C LEU A 89 -2.11 10.31 -0.92
N ALA A 90 -1.19 9.54 -0.35
CA ALA A 90 -1.46 8.45 0.57
C ALA A 90 -2.29 8.92 1.77
N THR A 91 -1.90 10.05 2.37
CA THR A 91 -2.59 10.61 3.55
C THR A 91 -4.07 10.93 3.30
N ARG A 92 -4.44 11.26 2.07
CA ARG A 92 -5.84 11.54 1.68
C ARG A 92 -6.69 10.27 1.59
N LYS A 93 -6.06 9.10 1.45
CA LYS A 93 -6.72 7.81 1.25
C LYS A 93 -6.61 6.87 2.46
N ILE A 94 -5.81 7.23 3.46
CA ILE A 94 -5.71 6.46 4.71
C ILE A 94 -6.80 6.89 5.68
N ILE A 95 -7.69 5.96 6.01
CA ILE A 95 -8.71 6.10 7.05
C ILE A 95 -8.11 5.59 8.36
N ARG A 96 -8.15 6.44 9.40
CA ARG A 96 -7.73 6.10 10.76
C ARG A 96 -8.95 5.91 11.63
N ILE A 97 -9.15 4.69 12.13
CA ILE A 97 -10.20 4.41 13.11
C ILE A 97 -9.54 4.44 14.48
N GLY A 98 -9.80 5.51 15.23
CA GLY A 98 -9.49 5.56 16.66
C GLY A 98 -10.52 4.76 17.47
N ARG A 99 -10.20 4.43 18.73
CA ARG A 99 -11.22 3.94 19.68
C ARG A 99 -12.41 4.92 19.71
N LEU A 100 -13.59 4.45 19.29
CA LEU A 100 -14.84 4.91 19.91
C LEU A 100 -14.73 4.48 21.37
N ILE A 101 -14.58 5.46 22.26
CA ILE A 101 -14.59 5.28 23.71
C ILE A 101 -16.02 4.93 24.13
#